data_AF-A0A377DX63-F1
#
_entry.id   AF-A0A377DX63-F1
#
_cell.length_a   1.000
_cell.length_b   1.000
_cell.length_c   1.000
_cell.angle_alpha   90.00
_cell.angle_beta   90.00
_cell.angle_gamma   90.00
#
_symmetry.space_group_name_H-M   'P 1'
#
loop_
_entity.id
_entity.type
_entity.pdbx_description
1 polymer ?
#
loop_
_entity_poly.entity_id
_entity_poly.type
_entity_poly.pdbx_seq_one_letter_code
_entity_poly.pdbx_strand_id
1 'polypeptide(L)'
;MRSLKRGQKHLRELMSVAAEGQRAVIFFAVLHSAITRFSPARHIDEKYAQLLSEAQQRGVEILAYKAEISAEGMALKKSLPVTL
;
A
#
# COMPACT_ATOMS: atom_id res chain seq x y z
N MET A 1 13.35 3.96 14.80
CA MET A 1 12.37 5.05 14.64
C MET A 1 11.65 4.90 13.30
N ARG A 2 10.38 4.46 13.27
CA ARG A 2 9.57 4.33 12.03
C ARG A 2 9.28 5.74 11.49
N SER A 3 9.92 6.15 10.38
CA SER A 3 9.67 7.48 9.80
C SER A 3 8.43 7.48 8.90
N LEU A 4 7.26 7.63 9.53
CA LEU A 4 5.95 7.72 8.86
C LEU A 4 5.85 8.92 7.89
N LYS A 5 6.62 9.98 8.15
CA LYS A 5 6.66 11.20 7.32
C LYS A 5 7.07 10.93 5.86
N ARG A 6 7.96 9.95 5.63
CA ARG A 6 8.37 9.56 4.27
C ARG A 6 7.24 8.89 3.51
N GLY A 7 6.52 7.96 4.15
CA GLY A 7 5.37 7.29 3.54
C GLY A 7 4.27 8.27 3.14
N GLN A 8 3.98 9.25 4.01
CA GLN A 8 3.01 10.31 3.70
C GLN A 8 3.45 11.20 2.52
N LYS A 9 4.75 11.48 2.38
CA LYS A 9 5.29 12.24 1.23
C LYS A 9 5.08 11.49 -0.08
N HIS A 10 5.45 10.20 -0.13
CA HIS A 10 5.30 9.40 -1.35
C HIS A 10 3.84 9.27 -1.79
N LEU A 11 2.89 9.18 -0.85
CA LEU A 11 1.46 9.19 -1.20
C LEU A 11 1.05 10.49 -1.89
N ARG A 12 1.53 11.65 -1.43
CA ARG A 12 1.26 12.93 -2.10
C ARG A 12 1.87 13.00 -3.49
N GLU A 13 3.08 12.50 -3.66
CA GLU A 13 3.74 12.43 -4.96
C GLU A 13 2.94 11.54 -5.95
N LEU A 14 2.46 10.37 -5.50
CA LEU A 14 1.59 9.52 -6.31
C LEU A 14 0.27 10.19 -6.67
N MET A 15 -0.32 10.96 -5.74
CA MET A 15 -1.52 11.75 -6.02
C MET A 15 -1.28 12.83 -7.08
N SER A 16 -0.11 13.47 -7.08
CA SER A 16 0.27 14.42 -8.14
C SER A 16 0.41 13.73 -9.50
N VAL A 17 1.06 12.57 -9.55
CA VAL A 17 1.19 11.76 -10.79
C VAL A 17 -0.18 11.37 -11.33
N ALA A 18 -1.11 10.93 -10.45
CA ALA A 18 -2.49 10.63 -10.84
C ALA A 18 -3.23 11.87 -11.37
N ALA A 19 -3.04 13.03 -10.74
CA ALA A 19 -3.66 14.30 -11.15
C ALA A 19 -3.15 14.79 -12.53
N GLU A 20 -1.92 14.44 -12.90
CA GLU A 20 -1.36 14.68 -14.24
C GLU A 20 -1.92 13.71 -15.31
N GLY A 21 -2.87 12.83 -14.94
CA GLY A 21 -3.50 11.86 -15.84
C GLY A 21 -2.66 10.61 -16.07
N GLN A 22 -1.55 10.44 -15.34
CA GLN A 22 -0.72 9.25 -15.42
C GLN A 22 -1.22 8.16 -14.46
N ARG A 23 -0.94 6.90 -14.81
CA ARG A 23 -1.27 5.77 -13.93
C ARG A 23 -0.33 5.75 -12.73
N ALA A 24 -0.87 5.94 -11.52
CA ALA A 24 -0.14 5.84 -10.27
C ALA A 24 -0.59 4.62 -9.47
N VAL A 25 0.36 3.81 -9.00
CA VAL A 25 0.07 2.59 -8.22
C VAL A 25 0.93 2.60 -6.95
N ILE A 26 0.32 2.35 -5.80
CA ILE A 26 1.02 1.92 -4.59
C ILE A 26 0.86 0.41 -4.42
N PHE A 27 1.98 -0.28 -4.31
CA PHE A 27 2.02 -1.73 -4.24
C PHE A 27 2.57 -2.20 -2.88
N PHE A 28 1.74 -2.90 -2.12
CA PHE A 28 2.10 -3.51 -0.85
C PHE A 28 2.48 -4.98 -1.05
N ALA A 29 3.80 -5.25 -0.98
CA ALA A 29 4.32 -6.61 -0.92
C ALA A 29 4.16 -7.15 0.52
N VAL A 30 3.24 -8.10 0.70
CA VAL A 30 2.94 -8.71 1.99
C VAL A 30 3.81 -9.94 2.18
N LEU A 31 4.91 -9.76 2.92
CA LEU A 31 5.95 -10.77 3.16
C LEU A 31 5.70 -11.59 4.44
N HIS A 32 4.44 -11.80 4.81
CA HIS A 32 4.05 -12.56 6.00
C HIS A 32 2.96 -13.56 5.65
N SER A 33 3.26 -14.85 5.80
CA SER A 33 2.44 -15.97 5.32
C SER A 33 1.07 -16.07 6.02
N ALA A 34 0.91 -15.58 7.24
CA ALA A 34 -0.40 -15.60 7.92
C ALA A 34 -1.39 -14.53 7.44
N ILE A 35 -0.94 -13.51 6.67
CA ILE A 35 -1.81 -12.40 6.28
C ILE A 35 -2.73 -12.81 5.12
N THR A 36 -4.01 -12.47 5.24
CA THR A 36 -5.07 -12.78 4.27
C THR A 36 -5.83 -11.56 3.76
N ARG A 37 -5.61 -10.38 4.34
CA ARG A 37 -6.18 -9.09 3.92
C ARG A 37 -5.21 -7.97 4.29
N PHE A 38 -5.31 -6.84 3.61
CA PHE A 38 -4.52 -5.64 3.91
C PHE A 38 -5.42 -4.48 4.32
N SER A 39 -5.02 -3.78 5.39
CA SER A 39 -5.63 -2.51 5.80
C SER A 39 -4.57 -1.61 6.43
N PRO A 40 -4.62 -0.28 6.23
CA PRO A 40 -3.71 0.62 6.92
C PRO A 40 -3.94 0.53 8.43
N ALA A 41 -2.85 0.52 9.21
CA ALA A 41 -2.94 0.45 10.66
C ALA A 41 -3.32 1.81 11.25
N ARG A 42 -4.61 2.17 11.15
CA ARG A 42 -5.16 3.46 11.61
C ARG A 42 -4.82 3.79 13.06
N HIS A 43 -4.77 2.78 13.94
CA HIS A 43 -4.41 2.93 15.35
C HIS A 43 -2.93 3.29 15.58
N ILE A 44 -2.06 3.10 14.58
CA ILE A 44 -0.63 3.44 14.64
C ILE A 44 -0.38 4.79 13.96
N ASP A 45 -0.99 5.01 12.79
CA ASP A 45 -0.90 6.26 12.05
C ASP A 45 -2.22 6.55 11.33
N GLU A 46 -3.07 7.29 12.02
CA GLU A 46 -4.36 7.72 11.48
C GLU A 46 -4.19 8.58 10.22
N LYS A 47 -3.16 9.44 10.21
CA LYS A 47 -2.90 10.37 9.10
C LYS A 47 -2.47 9.62 7.84
N TYR A 48 -1.66 8.56 7.97
CA TYR A 48 -1.34 7.71 6.83
C TYR A 48 -2.57 6.97 6.30
N ALA A 49 -3.44 6.45 7.18
CA ALA A 49 -4.69 5.80 6.76
C ALA A 49 -5.62 6.77 6.00
N GLN A 50 -5.75 8.01 6.48
CA GLN A 50 -6.50 9.07 5.81
C GLN A 50 -5.89 9.41 4.45
N LEU A 51 -4.57 9.60 4.36
CA LEU A 51 -3.89 9.90 3.10
C LEU A 51 -3.98 8.76 2.09
N LEU A 52 -3.96 7.50 2.54
CA LEU A 52 -4.13 6.35 1.65
C LEU A 52 -5.55 6.30 1.07
N SER A 53 -6.55 6.65 1.89
CA SER A 53 -7.94 6.80 1.43
C SER A 53 -8.10 7.94 0.42
N GLU A 54 -7.48 9.10 0.70
CA GLU A 54 -7.47 10.24 -0.22
C GLU A 54 -6.77 9.89 -1.54
N ALA A 55 -5.64 9.17 -1.48
CA ALA A 55 -4.92 8.74 -2.67
C ALA A 55 -5.79 7.86 -3.58
N GLN A 56 -6.53 6.92 -3.00
CA GLN A 56 -7.49 6.10 -3.76
C GLN A 56 -8.55 6.96 -4.46
N GLN A 57 -9.11 7.93 -3.74
CA GLN A 57 -10.13 8.84 -4.29
C GLN A 57 -9.58 9.73 -5.42
N ARG A 58 -8.28 10.04 -5.40
CA ARG A 58 -7.59 10.81 -6.44
C ARG A 58 -7.05 9.95 -7.59
N GLY A 59 -7.41 8.67 -7.66
CA GLY A 59 -7.06 7.80 -8.78
C GLY A 59 -5.75 7.03 -8.62
N VAL A 60 -5.15 7.01 -7.43
CA VAL A 60 -4.02 6.10 -7.14
C VAL A 60 -4.56 4.70 -6.90
N GLU A 61 -4.10 3.72 -7.69
CA GLU A 61 -4.43 2.31 -7.48
C GLU A 61 -3.69 1.74 -6.28
N ILE A 62 -4.38 0.99 -5.44
CA ILE A 62 -3.79 0.34 -4.26
C ILE A 62 -3.84 -1.16 -4.45
N LEU A 63 -2.67 -1.78 -4.56
CA LEU A 63 -2.54 -3.22 -4.71
C LEU A 63 -1.85 -3.81 -3.49
N ALA A 64 -2.32 -4.98 -3.04
CA ALA A 64 -1.65 -5.77 -2.03
C ALA A 64 -1.48 -7.21 -2.53
N TYR A 65 -0.25 -7.71 -2.51
CA TYR A 65 0.05 -9.08 -2.94
C TYR A 65 0.81 -9.81 -1.86
N LYS A 66 0.36 -11.02 -1.56
CA LYS A 66 1.02 -11.95 -0.67
C LYS A 66 2.15 -12.66 -1.40
N ALA A 67 3.31 -12.67 -0.75
CA ALA A 67 4.41 -13.53 -1.14
C ALA A 67 4.22 -14.94 -0.57
N GLU A 68 4.48 -15.94 -1.40
CA GLU A 68 4.82 -17.28 -0.95
C GLU A 68 6.32 -17.30 -0.67
N ILE A 69 6.69 -17.80 0.52
CA ILE A 69 8.05 -17.78 1.03
C ILE A 69 8.39 -19.21 1.44
N SER A 70 9.49 -19.73 0.91
CA SER A 70 10.05 -21.03 1.26
C SER A 70 11.58 -20.93 1.38
N ALA A 71 12.26 -22.04 1.70
CA ALA A 71 13.72 -22.07 1.78
C ALA A 71 14.37 -21.89 0.39
N GLU A 72 13.65 -22.22 -0.68
CA GLU A 72 14.09 -22.19 -2.07
C GLU A 72 13.89 -20.80 -2.70
N GLY A 73 13.10 -19.92 -2.09
CA GLY A 73 12.92 -18.55 -2.56
C GLY A 73 11.62 -17.90 -2.14
N MET A 74 11.30 -16.80 -2.82
CA MET A 74 10.13 -15.98 -2.54
C MET A 74 9.52 -15.42 -3.83
N ALA A 75 8.19 -15.49 -3.97
CA ALA A 75 7.48 -14.95 -5.12
C ALA A 75 6.13 -14.34 -4.73
N LEU A 76 5.75 -13.21 -5.34
CA LEU A 76 4.43 -12.60 -5.20
C LEU A 76 3.41 -13.42 -5.99
N LYS A 77 2.38 -13.94 -5.31
CA LYS A 77 1.47 -14.94 -5.92
C LYS A 77 0.00 -14.57 -5.82
N LYS A 78 -0.45 -14.07 -4.66
CA LYS A 78 -1.88 -13.91 -4.38
C LYS A 78 -2.23 -12.46 -4.11
N SER A 79 -3.12 -11.90 -4.92
CA SER A 79 -3.76 -10.61 -4.60
C SER A 79 -4.57 -10.74 -3.31
N LEU A 80 -4.46 -9.75 -2.44
CA LEU A 80 -5.19 -9.69 -1.18
C LEU A 80 -6.25 -8.59 -1.24
N PRO A 81 -7.43 -8.81 -0.62
CA PRO A 81 -8.40 -7.74 -0.46
C PRO A 81 -7.81 -6.59 0.35
N VAL A 82 -8.03 -5.36 -0.14
CA VAL A 82 -7.63 -4.11 0.50
C VAL A 82 -8.85 -3.44 1.12
N THR A 83 -8.74 -2.98 2.36
CA THR A 83 -9.77 -2.22 3.07
C THR A 83 -9.13 -0.99 3.70
N LEU A 84 -9.68 0.21 3.45
CA LEU A 84 -9.14 1.50 3.90
C LEU A 84 -9.95 2.12 5.06
#